data_AF-A0A371E6A7-F1
#
_entry.id   AF-A0A371E6A7-F1
#
_cell.length_a   1.000
_cell.length_b   1.000
_cell.length_c   1.000
_cell.angle_alpha   90.00
_cell.angle_beta   90.00
_cell.angle_gamma   90.00
#
_symmetry.space_group_name_H-M   'P 1'
#
loop_
_entity.id
_entity.type
_entity.pdbx_description
1 polymer ?
#
loop_
_entity_poly.entity_id
_entity_poly.type
_entity_poly.pdbx_seq_one_letter_code
_entity_poly.pdbx_strand_id
1 'polypeptide(L)' 'LVGYTDSDWAGDIETRKSTSGYAFHLGTGAVAWSSKKQPTIALSTAEAEYIDVTSCATQAIWIRMLEA' A
#
# COMPACT_ATOMS: atom_id res chain seq x y z
N LEU A 1 -8.35 -13.62 -4.80
CA LEU A 1 -7.70 -12.41 -4.28
C LEU A 1 -6.63 -11.92 -5.25
N VAL A 2 -6.77 -10.71 -5.76
CA VAL A 2 -5.75 -9.97 -6.53
C VAL A 2 -5.50 -8.65 -5.82
N GLY A 3 -4.24 -8.24 -5.65
CA GLY A 3 -3.86 -7.00 -4.97
C GLY A 3 -3.05 -6.08 -5.88
N TYR A 4 -3.29 -4.78 -5.75
CA TYR A 4 -2.54 -3.69 -6.38
C TYR A 4 -1.99 -2.78 -5.30
N THR A 5 -0.85 -2.16 -5.56
CA THR A 5 -0.12 -1.29 -4.63
C THR A 5 0.52 -0.17 -5.45
N ASP A 6 0.63 1.03 -4.87
CA ASP A 6 1.24 2.23 -5.46
C ASP A 6 1.61 3.24 -4.37
N SER A 7 2.68 4.01 -4.59
CA SER A 7 3.09 5.09 -3.69
C SER A 7 3.41 6.40 -4.40
N ASP A 8 2.94 7.54 -3.86
CA ASP A 8 3.28 8.86 -4.39
C ASP A 8 4.54 9.41 -3.70
N TRP A 9 5.71 9.01 -4.19
CA TRP A 9 6.99 9.43 -3.59
C TRP A 9 7.05 10.93 -3.33
N ALA A 10 7.18 11.28 -2.05
CA ALA A 10 7.21 12.66 -1.58
C ALA A 10 6.05 13.51 -2.13
N GLY A 11 4.83 12.98 -2.13
CA GLY A 11 3.62 13.72 -2.52
C GLY A 11 3.24 14.85 -1.54
N ASP A 12 3.57 14.71 -0.25
CA ASP A 12 3.37 15.77 0.73
C ASP A 12 4.37 16.92 0.53
N ILE A 13 3.88 18.15 0.34
CA ILE A 13 4.72 19.34 0.10
C ILE A 13 5.43 19.78 1.39
N GLU A 14 4.78 19.67 2.55
CA GLU A 14 5.33 20.13 3.83
C GLU A 14 6.31 19.12 4.40
N THR A 15 5.92 17.84 4.44
CA THR A 15 6.70 16.80 5.12
C THR A 15 7.55 15.96 4.17
N ARG A 16 7.32 16.05 2.86
CA ARG A 16 7.94 15.19 1.82
C ARG A 16 7.70 13.69 2.05
N LYS A 17 6.72 13.33 2.89
CA LYS A 17 6.30 11.94 3.08
C LYS A 17 5.46 11.49 1.89
N SER A 18 5.68 10.25 1.47
CA SER A 18 4.83 9.59 0.48
C SER A 18 3.53 9.10 1.13
N THR A 19 2.55 8.81 0.29
CA THR A 19 1.28 8.14 0.61
C THR A 19 1.32 6.78 -0.03
N SER A 20 1.15 5.75 0.79
CA SER A 20 1.05 4.35 0.41
C SER A 20 -0.41 3.99 0.14
N GLY A 21 -0.68 3.35 -0.99
CA GLY A 21 -2.01 2.93 -1.39
C GLY A 21 -2.05 1.46 -1.83
N TYR A 22 -3.08 0.74 -1.42
CA TYR A 22 -3.34 -0.60 -1.98
C TYR A 22 -4.84 -0.84 -2.22
N ALA A 23 -5.15 -1.76 -3.11
CA ALA A 23 -6.51 -2.25 -3.35
C ALA A 23 -6.51 -3.77 -3.63
N PHE A 24 -7.34 -4.50 -2.89
CA PHE A 24 -7.56 -5.93 -3.04
C PHE A 24 -8.92 -6.21 -3.63
N HIS A 25 -8.94 -7.05 -4.66
CA HIS A 25 -10.13 -7.48 -5.37
C HIS A 25 -10.37 -8.99 -5.17
N LEU A 26 -11.64 -9.35 -5.00
CA LEU A 26 -12.14 -10.73 -5.05
C LEU A 26 -13.17 -10.83 -6.18
N GLY A 27 -12.83 -11.58 -7.23
CA GLY A 27 -13.59 -11.53 -8.49
C GLY A 27 -13.52 -10.11 -9.09
N THR A 28 -14.69 -9.52 -9.34
CA THR A 28 -14.82 -8.16 -9.91
C THR A 28 -14.96 -7.07 -8.83
N GLY A 29 -15.10 -7.44 -7.55
CA GLY A 29 -15.35 -6.49 -6.46
C GLY A 29 -14.10 -6.17 -5.66
N ALA A 30 -13.91 -4.89 -5.31
CA ALA A 30 -12.92 -4.47 -4.32
C ALA A 30 -13.41 -4.83 -2.90
N VAL A 31 -12.55 -5.49 -2.12
CA VAL A 31 -12.89 -6.01 -0.79
C VAL A 31 -12.08 -5.37 0.35
N ALA A 32 -10.90 -4.82 0.04
CA ALA A 32 -10.08 -4.07 1.00
C ALA A 32 -9.22 -3.05 0.27
N TRP A 33 -9.03 -1.86 0.85
CA TRP A 33 -8.18 -0.81 0.30
C TRP A 33 -7.65 0.07 1.42
N SER A 34 -6.57 0.79 1.13
CA SER A 34 -5.99 1.78 2.03
C SER A 34 -5.36 2.89 1.22
N SER A 35 -5.34 4.09 1.79
CA SER A 35 -4.51 5.21 1.35
C SER A 35 -4.01 5.91 2.61
N LYS A 36 -2.69 5.82 2.87
CA LYS A 36 -2.11 6.24 4.14
C LYS A 36 -0.73 6.86 3.95
N LYS A 37 -0.51 8.01 4.57
CA LYS A 37 0.81 8.66 4.63
C LYS A 37 1.83 7.74 5.32
N GLN A 38 2.99 7.56 4.68
CA GLN A 38 4.10 6.78 5.21
C GLN A 38 4.62 7.39 6.52
N PRO A 39 5.06 6.58 7.50
CA PRO A 39 5.56 7.10 8.77
C PRO A 39 6.91 7.82 8.61
N THR A 40 7.72 7.39 7.65
CA THR A 40 9.07 7.87 7.34
C THR A 40 9.10 8.58 5.98
N ILE A 41 10.16 9.36 5.73
CA ILE A 41 10.42 9.96 4.43
C ILE A 41 11.27 8.97 3.61
N ALA A 42 10.75 8.54 2.46
CA ALA A 42 11.49 7.68 1.53
C ALA A 42 12.49 8.51 0.71
N LEU A 43 13.70 7.97 0.50
CA LEU A 43 14.78 8.62 -0.23
C LEU A 43 14.71 8.42 -1.75
N SER A 44 13.81 7.56 -2.22
CA SER A 44 13.57 7.31 -3.64
C SER A 44 12.15 6.79 -3.87
N THR A 45 11.72 6.81 -5.14
CA THR A 45 10.47 6.16 -5.56
C THR A 45 10.48 4.67 -5.25
N ALA A 46 11.59 3.98 -5.52
CA ALA A 46 11.73 2.55 -5.24
C ALA A 46 11.56 2.21 -3.75
N GLU A 47 12.11 3.05 -2.86
CA GLU A 47 11.94 2.86 -1.42
C GLU A 47 10.48 3.12 -0.98
N ALA A 48 9.83 4.15 -1.54
CA ALA A 48 8.42 4.41 -1.27
C ALA A 48 7.53 3.23 -1.70
N GLU A 49 7.77 2.68 -2.89
CA GLU A 49 7.07 1.49 -3.41
C GLU A 49 7.34 0.27 -2.53
N TYR A 50 8.57 0.11 -2.04
CA TYR A 50 8.93 -1.01 -1.18
C TYR A 50 8.21 -0.96 0.19
N ILE A 51 8.07 0.23 0.77
CA ILE A 51 7.29 0.43 2.01
C ILE A 51 5.82 0.10 1.77
N ASP A 52 5.27 0.53 0.63
CA ASP A 52 3.88 0.28 0.26
C ASP A 52 3.59 -1.20 0.02
N VAL A 53 4.39 -1.88 -0.82
CA VAL A 53 4.23 -3.31 -1.10
C VAL A 53 4.38 -4.16 0.15
N THR A 54 5.22 -3.77 1.11
CA THR A 54 5.36 -4.46 2.40
C THR A 54 4.06 -4.39 3.21
N SER A 55 3.43 -3.21 3.23
CA SER A 55 2.14 -3.00 3.90
C SER A 55 1.02 -3.78 3.20
N CYS A 56 0.99 -3.74 1.86
CA CYS A 56 0.08 -4.52 1.03
C CYS A 56 0.24 -6.03 1.26
N ALA A 57 1.46 -6.57 1.25
CA ALA A 57 1.73 -7.99 1.49
C ALA A 57 1.25 -8.45 2.87
N THR A 58 1.43 -7.62 3.90
CA THR A 58 0.95 -7.91 5.26
C THR A 58 -0.58 -8.02 5.28
N GLN A 59 -1.28 -7.08 4.62
CA GLN A 59 -2.73 -7.13 4.47
C GLN A 59 -3.18 -8.36 3.67
N ALA A 60 -2.46 -8.71 2.60
CA ALA A 60 -2.76 -9.90 1.78
C ALA A 60 -2.69 -11.18 2.62
N ILE A 61 -1.64 -11.35 3.42
CA ILE A 61 -1.49 -12.51 4.32
C ILE A 61 -2.67 -12.57 5.30
N TRP A 62 -3.04 -11.44 5.89
CA TRP A 62 -4.18 -11.39 6.81
C TRP A 62 -5.51 -11.78 6.15
N ILE A 63 -5.80 -11.27 4.94
CA ILE A 63 -7.00 -11.65 4.19
C ILE A 63 -7.00 -13.15 3.88
N ARG A 64 -5.86 -13.71 3.45
CA ARG A 64 -5.73 -15.15 3.18
C ARG A 64 -6.00 -16.01 4.40
N MET A 65 -5.66 -15.53 5.60
CA MET A 65 -5.94 -16.23 6.86
C MET A 65 -7.43 -16.17 7.25
N LEU A 66 -8.18 -15.16 6.80
CA LEU A 66 -9.62 -15.10 7.01
C LEU A 66 -10.41 -15.95 5.99
N GLU A 67 -9.83 -16.21 4.83
CA GLU A 67 -10.40 -17.11 3.81
C GLU A 67 -10.25 -18.60 4.18
N ALA A 68 -9.35 -18.95 5.11
CA ALA A 68 -9.02 -20.31 5.52
C ALA A 68 -9.83 -20.78 6.75
#